data_AF-A0A832K2Y3-F1
#
_entry.id   AF-A0A832K2Y3-F1
#
_cell.length_a   1.000
_cell.length_b   1.000
_cell.length_c   1.000
_cell.angle_alpha   90.00
_cell.angle_beta   90.00
_cell.angle_gamma   90.00
#
_symmetry.space_group_name_H-M   'P 1'
#
loop_
_entity.id
_entity.type
_entity.pdbx_description
1 polymer ?
#
loop_
_entity_poly.entity_id
_entity_poly.type
_entity_poly.pdbx_seq_one_letter_code
_entity_poly.pdbx_strand_id
1 'polypeptide(L)'
;MSIHEAFQCLRDLVDRFEDLIEEGKIATVSNNIELVVGFINSVESSIPLTIDILERSRSILQEVQQDNKLFKYVSTYHRMLVLVSIPYIISILEAASSILRNRDFLDEANRALALAEKLKCFVDTLKH
;
A
#
# COMPACT_ATOMS: atom_id res chain seq x y z
N MET A 1 -8.71 -18.84 -2.50
CA MET A 1 -7.45 -18.48 -3.18
C MET A 1 -6.48 -19.64 -2.97
N SER A 2 -5.73 -20.09 -3.97
CA SER A 2 -4.66 -21.07 -3.80
C SER A 2 -3.33 -20.38 -3.47
N ILE A 3 -2.31 -21.13 -3.04
CA ILE A 3 -0.98 -20.55 -2.80
C ILE A 3 -0.32 -20.01 -4.09
N HIS A 4 -0.64 -20.57 -5.26
CA HIS A 4 -0.14 -20.08 -6.54
C HIS A 4 -0.80 -18.74 -6.91
N GLU A 5 -2.11 -18.63 -6.70
CA GLU A 5 -2.84 -17.38 -6.87
C GLU A 5 -2.34 -16.32 -5.88
N ALA A 6 -2.13 -16.69 -4.62
CA ALA A 6 -1.57 -15.80 -3.60
C ALA A 6 -0.19 -15.25 -4.02
N PHE A 7 0.68 -16.11 -4.54
CA PHE A 7 1.99 -15.71 -5.05
C PHE A 7 1.90 -14.70 -6.19
N GLN A 8 1.05 -14.95 -7.18
CA GLN A 8 0.87 -14.04 -8.32
C GLN A 8 0.28 -12.70 -7.86
N CYS A 9 -0.83 -12.73 -7.12
CA CYS A 9 -1.48 -11.51 -6.64
C CYS A 9 -0.56 -10.66 -5.76
N LEU A 10 0.22 -11.28 -4.87
CA LEU A 10 1.15 -10.55 -4.01
C LEU A 10 2.32 -9.96 -4.79
N ARG A 11 2.87 -10.68 -5.77
CA ARG A 11 3.93 -10.15 -6.63
C ARG A 11 3.42 -8.95 -7.41
N ASP A 12 2.27 -9.09 -8.07
CA ASP A 12 1.69 -8.01 -8.87
C ASP A 12 1.31 -6.80 -7.99
N LEU A 13 0.95 -7.06 -6.72
CA LEU A 13 0.72 -6.00 -5.74
C LEU A 13 2.01 -5.32 -5.28
N VAL A 14 3.12 -6.06 -5.13
CA VAL A 14 4.45 -5.47 -4.87
C VAL A 14 4.83 -4.53 -6.01
N ASP A 15 4.75 -4.99 -7.25
CA ASP A 15 5.06 -4.18 -8.45
C ASP A 15 4.21 -2.89 -8.47
N ARG A 16 2.90 -3.01 -8.21
CA ARG A 16 2.01 -1.85 -8.12
C ARG A 16 2.39 -0.86 -7.00
N PHE A 17 2.86 -1.36 -5.87
CA PHE A 17 3.31 -0.48 -4.79
C PHE A 17 4.64 0.20 -5.12
N GLU A 18 5.53 -0.45 -5.87
CA GLU A 18 6.74 0.19 -6.39
C GLU A 18 6.39 1.36 -7.32
N ASP A 19 5.43 1.17 -8.23
CA ASP A 19 4.93 2.23 -9.11
C ASP A 19 4.32 3.40 -8.32
N LEU A 20 3.45 3.11 -7.32
CA LEU A 20 2.84 4.13 -6.47
C LEU A 20 3.88 4.90 -5.65
N ILE A 21 4.94 4.21 -5.18
CA ILE A 21 6.03 4.85 -4.45
C ILE A 21 6.80 5.81 -5.37
N GLU A 22 7.07 5.41 -6.61
CA GLU A 22 7.73 6.28 -7.58
C GLU A 22 6.87 7.50 -7.94
N GLU A 23 5.59 7.28 -8.25
CA GLU A 23 4.61 8.34 -8.50
C GLU A 23 4.56 9.35 -7.33
N GLY A 24 4.44 8.84 -6.11
CA GLY A 24 4.36 9.66 -4.91
C GLY A 24 5.64 10.43 -4.60
N LYS A 25 6.82 9.86 -4.87
CA LYS A 25 8.10 10.58 -4.78
C LYS A 25 8.17 11.73 -5.77
N ILE A 26 7.81 11.49 -7.03
CA ILE A 26 7.84 12.52 -8.08
C ILE A 26 6.86 13.65 -7.72
N ALA A 27 5.64 13.30 -7.30
CA ALA A 27 4.62 14.25 -6.89
C ALA A 27 5.08 15.14 -5.72
N THR A 28 5.65 14.54 -4.68
CA THR A 28 6.08 15.28 -3.48
C THR A 28 7.34 16.11 -3.71
N VAL A 29 8.32 15.62 -4.48
CA VAL A 29 9.54 16.38 -4.79
C VAL A 29 9.26 17.57 -5.70
N SER A 30 8.39 17.40 -6.70
CA SER A 30 8.03 18.47 -7.63
C SER A 30 7.17 19.57 -7.01
N ASN A 31 6.52 19.30 -5.86
CA ASN A 31 5.49 20.15 -5.24
C ASN A 31 4.36 20.55 -6.23
N ASN A 32 4.13 19.71 -7.25
CA ASN A 32 3.07 19.94 -8.23
C ASN A 32 1.75 19.39 -7.69
N ILE A 33 0.76 20.27 -7.50
CA ILE A 33 -0.53 19.92 -6.89
C ILE A 33 -1.30 18.89 -7.70
N GLU A 34 -1.27 18.97 -9.04
CA GLU A 34 -1.95 18.02 -9.91
C GLU A 34 -1.36 16.62 -9.76
N LEU A 35 -0.02 16.51 -9.70
CA LEU A 35 0.67 15.24 -9.47
C LEU A 35 0.38 14.68 -8.07
N VAL A 36 0.32 15.55 -7.05
CA VAL A 36 -0.01 15.14 -5.68
C VAL A 36 -1.44 14.61 -5.59
N VAL A 37 -2.41 15.30 -6.20
CA VAL A 37 -3.80 14.83 -6.24
C VAL A 37 -3.94 13.54 -7.06
N GLY A 38 -3.19 13.43 -8.17
CA GLY A 38 -3.09 12.20 -8.97
C GLY A 38 -2.64 11.01 -8.14
N PHE A 39 -1.52 11.15 -7.44
CA PHE A 39 -1.00 10.13 -6.52
C PHE A 39 -2.03 9.70 -5.46
N ILE A 40 -2.72 10.66 -4.84
CA ILE A 40 -3.76 10.35 -3.85
C ILE A 40 -4.88 9.50 -4.45
N ASN A 41 -5.34 9.83 -5.66
CA ASN A 41 -6.36 9.06 -6.36
C ASN A 41 -5.86 7.65 -6.72
N SER A 42 -4.60 7.53 -7.17
CA SER A 42 -3.95 6.26 -7.49
C SER A 42 -3.89 5.33 -6.26
N VAL A 43 -3.49 5.87 -5.10
CA VAL A 43 -3.50 5.14 -3.84
C VAL A 43 -4.92 4.74 -3.43
N GLU A 44 -5.88 5.67 -3.43
CA GLU A 44 -7.27 5.40 -3.05
C GLU A 44 -7.88 4.27 -3.86
N SER A 45 -7.65 4.28 -5.18
CA SER A 45 -8.14 3.22 -6.09
C SER A 45 -7.53 1.84 -5.82
N SER A 46 -6.34 1.78 -5.23
CA SER A 46 -5.64 0.53 -4.94
C SER A 46 -6.11 -0.13 -3.64
N ILE A 47 -6.64 0.64 -2.68
CA ILE A 47 -6.93 0.16 -1.32
C ILE A 47 -7.85 -1.07 -1.29
N PRO A 48 -9.00 -1.10 -1.99
CA PRO A 48 -9.90 -2.26 -1.91
C PRO A 48 -9.23 -3.57 -2.32
N LEU A 49 -8.43 -3.52 -3.39
CA LEU A 49 -7.69 -4.69 -3.89
C LEU A 49 -6.57 -5.09 -2.92
N THR A 50 -5.83 -4.09 -2.39
CA THR A 50 -4.77 -4.31 -1.40
C THR A 50 -5.30 -5.03 -0.16
N ILE A 51 -6.46 -4.59 0.36
CA ILE A 51 -7.08 -5.21 1.54
C ILE A 51 -7.45 -6.67 1.25
N ASP A 52 -8.18 -6.92 0.15
CA ASP A 52 -8.64 -8.27 -0.20
C ASP A 52 -7.48 -9.25 -0.42
N ILE A 53 -6.44 -8.84 -1.15
CA ILE A 53 -5.26 -9.69 -1.41
C ILE A 53 -4.53 -10.00 -0.11
N LEU A 54 -4.26 -9.00 0.73
CA LEU A 54 -3.47 -9.21 1.95
C LEU A 54 -4.22 -10.07 2.96
N GLU A 55 -5.51 -9.84 3.20
CA GLU A 55 -6.30 -10.67 4.10
C GLU A 55 -6.36 -12.13 3.64
N ARG A 56 -6.68 -12.37 2.35
CA ARG A 56 -6.74 -13.73 1.81
C ARG A 56 -5.38 -14.41 1.85
N SER A 57 -4.31 -13.69 1.55
CA SER A 57 -2.96 -14.26 1.57
C SER A 57 -2.51 -14.61 2.99
N ARG A 58 -2.92 -13.84 4.01
CA ARG A 58 -2.71 -14.19 5.42
C ARG A 58 -3.37 -15.52 5.77
N SER A 59 -4.63 -15.74 5.39
CA SER A 59 -5.31 -17.01 5.63
C SER A 59 -4.57 -18.19 4.98
N ILE A 60 -4.10 -18.01 3.74
CA ILE A 60 -3.32 -19.05 3.04
C ILE A 60 -1.99 -19.34 3.73
N LEU A 61 -1.32 -18.32 4.27
CA LEU A 61 -0.09 -18.51 5.05
C LEU A 61 -0.33 -19.22 6.40
N GLN A 62 -1.54 -19.23 6.92
CA GLN A 62 -1.90 -19.96 8.15
C GLN A 62 -2.30 -21.42 7.86
N GLU A 63 -2.88 -21.69 6.69
CA GLU A 63 -3.39 -23.01 6.32
C GLU A 63 -2.35 -23.92 5.64
N VAL A 64 -1.41 -23.34 4.88
CA VAL A 64 -0.47 -24.12 4.06
C VAL A 64 0.75 -24.57 4.88
N GLN A 65 1.16 -25.82 4.67
CA GLN A 65 2.38 -26.37 5.28
C GLN A 65 3.65 -25.62 4.79
N GLN A 66 4.57 -25.36 5.72
CA GLN A 66 5.75 -24.53 5.49
C GLN A 66 6.77 -25.13 4.50
N ASP A 67 6.68 -26.43 4.22
CA ASP A 67 7.50 -27.15 3.25
C ASP A 67 7.08 -26.92 1.79
N ASN A 68 5.93 -26.28 1.56
CA ASN A 68 5.53 -25.83 0.24
C ASN A 68 6.54 -24.81 -0.32
N LYS A 69 7.06 -25.09 -1.52
CA LYS A 69 8.08 -24.24 -2.18
C LYS A 69 7.67 -22.79 -2.33
N LEU A 70 6.38 -22.51 -2.49
CA LEU A 70 5.85 -21.14 -2.64
C LEU A 70 5.61 -20.43 -1.31
N PHE A 71 5.56 -21.15 -0.19
CA PHE A 71 5.29 -20.58 1.13
C PHE A 71 6.24 -19.43 1.46
N LYS A 72 7.55 -19.65 1.22
CA LYS A 72 8.58 -18.64 1.48
C LYS A 72 8.35 -17.38 0.65
N TYR A 73 8.06 -17.52 -0.65
CA TYR A 73 7.83 -16.37 -1.53
C TYR A 73 6.58 -15.57 -1.16
N VAL A 74 5.46 -16.27 -0.92
CA VAL A 74 4.20 -15.64 -0.46
C VAL A 74 4.43 -14.91 0.86
N SER A 75 5.11 -15.56 1.82
CA SER A 75 5.43 -14.95 3.11
C SER A 75 6.32 -13.71 2.96
N THR A 76 7.32 -13.76 2.09
CA THR A 76 8.22 -12.63 1.82
C THR A 76 7.47 -11.47 1.20
N TYR A 77 6.68 -11.67 0.14
CA TYR A 77 5.94 -10.57 -0.48
C TYR A 77 4.88 -9.97 0.44
N HIS A 78 4.15 -10.81 1.18
CA HIS A 78 3.21 -10.34 2.19
C HIS A 78 3.90 -9.45 3.24
N ARG A 79 5.04 -9.90 3.78
CA ARG A 79 5.82 -9.12 4.76
C ARG A 79 6.40 -7.84 4.16
N MET A 80 6.88 -7.88 2.91
CA MET A 80 7.41 -6.69 2.23
C MET A 80 6.32 -5.61 2.10
N LEU A 81 5.12 -5.98 1.68
CA LEU A 81 3.99 -5.06 1.60
C LEU A 81 3.62 -4.48 2.98
N VAL A 82 3.43 -5.35 3.98
CA VAL A 82 2.93 -4.95 5.31
C VAL A 82 3.97 -4.17 6.13
N LEU A 83 5.25 -4.52 6.03
CA LEU A 83 6.30 -3.96 6.87
C LEU A 83 7.13 -2.88 6.19
N VAL A 84 7.09 -2.77 4.86
CA VAL A 84 7.94 -1.84 4.10
C VAL A 84 7.13 -0.98 3.15
N SER A 85 6.48 -1.56 2.13
CA SER A 85 5.89 -0.78 1.03
C SER A 85 4.69 0.07 1.47
N ILE A 86 3.73 -0.50 2.19
CA ILE A 86 2.57 0.25 2.71
C ILE A 86 3.00 1.30 3.75
N PRO A 87 3.84 0.98 4.76
CA PRO A 87 4.39 1.99 5.66
C PRO A 87 5.06 3.15 4.94
N TYR A 88 5.75 2.90 3.83
CA TYR A 88 6.38 3.97 3.07
C TYR A 88 5.36 4.83 2.30
N ILE A 89 4.32 4.23 1.70
CA ILE A 89 3.19 4.97 1.11
C ILE A 89 2.51 5.87 2.14
N ILE A 90 2.34 5.40 3.39
CA ILE A 90 1.77 6.21 4.48
C ILE A 90 2.61 7.48 4.68
N SER A 91 3.94 7.37 4.77
CA SER A 91 4.81 8.54 4.92
C SER A 91 4.72 9.50 3.73
N ILE A 92 4.54 8.99 2.51
CA ILE A 92 4.36 9.83 1.31
C ILE A 92 3.00 10.55 1.34
N LEU A 93 1.92 9.89 1.78
CA LEU A 93 0.60 10.51 1.96
C LEU A 93 0.62 11.63 3.02
N GLU A 94 1.36 11.44 4.12
CA GLU A 94 1.56 12.47 5.14
C GLU A 94 2.30 13.70 4.57
N ALA A 95 3.34 13.47 3.77
CA ALA A 95 4.06 14.54 3.06
C ALA A 95 3.15 15.25 2.03
N ALA A 96 2.38 14.49 1.25
CA ALA A 96 1.41 15.02 0.29
C ALA A 96 0.37 15.92 0.98
N SER A 97 -0.17 15.49 2.13
CA SER A 97 -1.06 16.31 2.95
C SER A 97 -0.41 17.63 3.38
N SER A 98 0.86 17.59 3.82
CA SER A 98 1.57 18.83 4.21
C SER A 98 1.71 19.81 3.04
N ILE A 99 2.07 19.32 1.85
CA ILE A 99 2.19 20.14 0.63
C ILE A 99 0.84 20.80 0.30
N LEU A 100 -0.24 20.03 0.33
CA LEU A 100 -1.58 20.52 0.02
C LEU A 100 -2.08 21.56 1.04
N ARG A 101 -1.86 21.32 2.34
CA ARG A 101 -2.21 22.30 3.40
C ARG A 101 -1.48 23.63 3.21
N ASN A 102 -0.19 23.59 2.87
CA ASN A 102 0.62 24.80 2.62
C ASN A 102 0.15 25.60 1.39
N ARG A 103 -0.76 25.03 0.59
CA ARG A 103 -1.32 25.62 -0.62
C ARG A 103 -2.83 25.84 -0.52
N ASP A 104 -3.40 25.73 0.69
CA ASP A 104 -4.83 25.88 0.99
C ASP A 104 -5.77 24.84 0.35
N PHE A 105 -5.26 23.68 -0.07
CA PHE A 105 -6.05 22.53 -0.54
C PHE A 105 -6.42 21.60 0.63
N LEU A 106 -7.30 22.11 1.51
CA LEU A 106 -7.59 21.45 2.80
C LEU A 106 -8.35 20.13 2.65
N ASP A 107 -9.26 20.01 1.69
CA ASP A 107 -10.06 18.80 1.49
C ASP A 107 -9.20 17.64 1.00
N GLU A 108 -8.36 17.88 -0.01
CA GLU A 108 -7.41 16.89 -0.53
C GLU A 108 -6.36 16.52 0.53
N ALA A 109 -5.92 17.47 1.34
CA ALA A 109 -5.01 17.19 2.45
C ALA A 109 -5.65 16.28 3.51
N ASN A 110 -6.89 16.57 3.90
CA ASN A 110 -7.64 15.73 4.83
C ASN A 110 -7.88 14.34 4.25
N ARG A 111 -8.15 14.24 2.95
CA ARG A 111 -8.31 12.97 2.24
C ARG A 111 -7.02 12.15 2.27
N ALA A 112 -5.86 12.75 2.00
CA ALA A 112 -4.57 12.06 2.09
C ALA A 112 -4.30 11.50 3.49
N LEU A 113 -4.56 12.26 4.55
CA LEU A 113 -4.42 11.79 5.94
C LEU A 113 -5.41 10.68 6.28
N ALA A 114 -6.65 10.77 5.82
CA ALA A 114 -7.64 9.72 6.05
C ALA A 114 -7.23 8.38 5.40
N LEU A 115 -6.65 8.43 4.20
CA LEU A 115 -6.09 7.24 3.53
C LEU A 115 -4.87 6.69 4.29
N ALA A 116 -3.98 7.57 4.76
CA ALA A 116 -2.81 7.19 5.56
C ALA A 116 -3.24 6.44 6.83
N GLU A 117 -4.20 6.99 7.58
CA GLU A 117 -4.71 6.37 8.81
C GLU A 117 -5.44 5.04 8.51
N LYS A 118 -6.23 4.98 7.43
CA LYS A 118 -6.88 3.74 7.01
C LYS A 118 -5.87 2.63 6.73
N LEU A 119 -4.81 2.94 5.97
CA LEU A 119 -3.74 1.99 5.67
C LEU A 119 -2.98 1.58 6.94
N LYS A 120 -2.68 2.53 7.83
CA LYS A 120 -2.00 2.29 9.10
C LYS A 120 -2.79 1.33 9.98
N CYS A 121 -4.07 1.63 10.23
CA CYS A 121 -4.96 0.75 10.98
C CYS A 121 -5.01 -0.65 10.35
N PHE A 122 -5.12 -0.73 9.01
CA PHE A 122 -5.17 -2.00 8.32
C PHE A 122 -3.89 -2.83 8.51
N VAL A 123 -2.70 -2.27 8.25
CA VAL A 123 -1.45 -3.03 8.41
C VAL A 123 -1.20 -3.45 9.86
N ASP A 124 -1.64 -2.67 10.83
CA ASP A 124 -1.53 -3.04 12.25
C ASP A 124 -2.35 -4.30 12.57
N THR A 125 -3.48 -4.51 11.89
CA THR A 125 -4.26 -5.76 12.03
C THR A 125 -3.56 -6.99 11.44
N LEU A 126 -2.57 -6.80 10.56
CA LEU A 126 -1.85 -7.86 9.85
C LEU A 126 -0.49 -8.22 10.49
N LYS A 127 0.00 -7.41 11.42
CA LYS A 127 1.27 -7.65 12.14
C LYS A 127 1.15 -8.71 13.24
N HIS A 128 -0.08 -9.09 13.60
CA HIS A 128 -0.44 -10.06 14.63
C HIS A 128 -1.14 -11.27 14.00
#